data_AF-A0A9Q3KIA5-F1
#
_entry.id   AF-A0A9Q3KIA5-F1
#
_cell.length_a   1.000
_cell.length_b   1.000
_cell.length_c   1.000
_cell.angle_alpha   90.00
_cell.angle_beta   90.00
_cell.angle_gamma   90.00
#
_symmetry.space_group_name_H-M   'P 1'
#
loop_
_entity.id
_entity.type
_entity.pdbx_description
1 polymer ?
#
loop_
_entity_poly.entity_id
_entity_poly.type
_entity_poly.pdbx_seq_one_letter_code
_entity_poly.pdbx_strand_id
1 'polypeptide(L)'
;MKGAEISLHLTDKQENDLSSLLCDHKGEFASDKEPLEALIGYEVDIILNIERPYAPLVRRPAYPASPKSREALETHIKELLDLGVIRNAGHNEEVEITTPVIVAWHNGKYRMVGGLEL
;
A
#
# COMPACT_ATOMS: atom_id res chain seq x y z
N MET A 1 8.26 -14.93 3.74
CA MET A 1 9.13 -14.72 4.92
C MET A 1 10.60 -14.71 4.51
N LYS A 2 11.17 -13.55 4.16
CA LYS A 2 12.63 -13.37 4.05
C LYS A 2 13.02 -12.40 5.16
N GLY A 3 13.72 -12.90 6.19
CA GLY A 3 14.23 -12.09 7.30
C GLY A 3 13.60 -12.33 8.68
N ALA A 4 12.84 -13.41 8.87
CA ALA A 4 12.42 -13.84 10.21
C ALA A 4 13.25 -15.05 10.63
N GLU A 5 14.02 -14.90 11.70
CA GLU A 5 14.77 -16.00 12.33
C GLU A 5 14.08 -16.38 13.63
N ILE A 6 13.81 -17.68 13.80
CA ILE A 6 13.37 -18.22 15.08
C ILE A 6 14.56 -18.13 16.05
N SER A 7 14.32 -17.71 17.28
CA SER A 7 15.37 -17.57 18.29
C SER A 7 16.10 -18.88 18.52
N LEU A 8 17.43 -18.84 18.45
CA LEU A 8 18.32 -19.99 18.73
C LEU A 8 18.28 -20.45 20.19
N HIS A 9 17.62 -19.70 21.07
CA HIS A 9 17.50 -20.02 22.50
C HIS A 9 16.28 -20.88 22.83
N LEU A 10 15.47 -21.25 21.83
CA LEU A 10 14.33 -22.14 22.04
C LEU A 10 14.81 -23.58 22.15
N THR A 11 14.18 -24.32 23.05
CA THR A 11 14.28 -25.79 23.07
C THR A 11 13.47 -26.39 21.91
N ASP A 12 13.82 -27.60 21.47
CA ASP A 12 13.11 -28.32 20.39
C ASP A 12 11.59 -28.37 20.64
N LYS A 13 11.17 -28.50 21.90
CA LYS A 13 9.74 -28.49 22.26
C LYS A 13 9.09 -27.14 21.98
N GLN A 14 9.74 -26.05 22.40
CA GLN A 14 9.20 -24.69 22.23
C GLN A 14 9.17 -24.27 20.76
N GLU A 15 10.14 -24.70 19.97
CA GLU A 15 10.15 -24.45 18.53
C GLU A 15 8.99 -25.17 17.82
N ASN A 16 8.73 -26.43 18.21
CA ASN A 16 7.57 -27.18 17.69
C ASN A 16 6.25 -26.54 18.12
N ASP A 17 6.10 -26.19 19.41
CA ASP A 17 4.90 -25.53 19.93
C ASP A 17 4.65 -24.18 19.22
N LEU A 18 5.70 -23.39 18.99
CA LEU A 18 5.62 -22.12 18.26
C LEU A 18 5.24 -22.34 16.79
N SER A 19 5.84 -23.32 16.13
CA SER A 19 5.55 -23.63 14.72
C SER A 19 4.11 -24.10 14.55
N SER A 20 3.60 -24.95 15.44
CA SER A 20 2.19 -25.34 15.50
C SER A 20 1.28 -24.13 15.66
N LEU A 21 1.57 -23.26 16.64
CA LEU A 21 0.77 -22.05 16.86
C LEU A 21 0.73 -21.12 15.63
N LEU A 22 1.90 -20.88 15.01
CA LEU A 22 1.97 -20.04 13.80
C LEU A 22 1.23 -20.67 12.61
N CYS A 23 1.25 -22.00 12.50
CA CYS A 23 0.51 -22.71 11.45
C CYS A 23 -1.01 -22.67 11.70
N ASP A 24 -1.43 -22.83 12.95
CA ASP A 24 -2.84 -22.80 13.37
C ASP A 24 -3.45 -21.42 13.11
N HIS A 25 -2.69 -20.35 13.38
CA HIS A 25 -3.11 -18.96 13.19
C HIS A 25 -2.61 -18.33 11.88
N LYS A 26 -2.18 -19.12 10.89
CA LYS A 26 -1.56 -18.60 9.65
C LYS A 26 -2.42 -17.57 8.91
N GLY A 27 -3.74 -17.68 9.01
CA GLY A 27 -4.70 -16.79 8.35
C GLY A 27 -4.88 -15.42 9.05
N GLU A 28 -4.31 -15.24 10.24
CA GLU A 28 -4.31 -13.94 10.93
C GLU A 28 -3.13 -13.06 10.51
N PHE A 29 -2.15 -13.62 9.80
CA PHE A 29 -0.98 -12.88 9.33
C PHE A 29 -1.20 -12.34 7.92
N ALA A 30 -0.80 -11.09 7.70
CA ALA A 30 -0.80 -10.50 6.37
C ALA A 30 0.14 -11.28 5.44
N SER A 31 -0.36 -11.62 4.24
CA SER A 31 0.42 -12.24 3.17
C SER A 31 0.33 -11.40 1.90
N ASP A 32 1.33 -11.53 1.04
CA ASP A 32 1.35 -11.03 -0.33
C ASP A 32 0.44 -11.79 -1.31
N LYS A 33 -0.28 -12.82 -0.84
CA LYS A 33 -1.12 -13.70 -1.67
C LYS A 33 -2.60 -13.43 -1.54
N GLU A 34 -2.99 -12.75 -0.47
CA GLU A 34 -4.37 -12.47 -0.14
C GLU A 34 -4.56 -10.95 -0.20
N PRO A 35 -5.56 -10.47 -0.94
CA PRO A 35 -5.81 -9.03 -1.02
C PRO A 35 -6.15 -8.49 0.36
N LEU A 36 -5.69 -7.26 0.64
CA LEU A 36 -6.04 -6.50 1.83
C LEU A 36 -7.42 -5.88 1.63
N GLU A 37 -8.41 -6.70 1.28
CA GLU A 37 -9.74 -6.24 0.88
C GLU A 37 -10.33 -5.32 1.95
N ALA A 38 -11.11 -4.35 1.49
CA ALA A 38 -11.83 -3.45 2.37
C ALA A 38 -12.76 -4.27 3.27
N LEU A 39 -12.47 -4.28 4.57
CA LEU A 39 -13.39 -4.83 5.57
C LEU A 39 -14.67 -4.01 5.52
N ILE A 40 -15.76 -4.66 5.09
CA ILE A 40 -17.09 -4.06 5.02
C ILE A 40 -17.44 -3.49 6.40
N GLY A 41 -17.84 -2.22 6.46
CA GLY A 41 -18.18 -1.52 7.71
C GLY A 41 -17.06 -0.69 8.34
N TYR A 42 -15.88 -0.61 7.70
CA TYR A 42 -14.80 0.30 8.06
C TYR A 42 -14.61 1.42 7.03
N GLU A 43 -15.63 1.70 6.20
CA GLU A 43 -15.57 2.86 5.30
C GLU A 43 -15.47 4.16 6.10
N VAL A 44 -14.60 5.07 5.65
CA VAL A 44 -14.41 6.38 6.27
C VAL A 44 -14.92 7.45 5.32
N ASP A 45 -15.94 8.17 5.76
CA ASP A 45 -16.43 9.36 5.06
C ASP A 45 -15.54 10.55 5.41
N ILE A 46 -14.75 11.00 4.43
CA ILE A 46 -13.91 12.20 4.55
C ILE A 46 -14.67 13.38 3.95
N ILE A 47 -15.13 14.30 4.81
CA ILE A 47 -15.83 15.52 4.39
C ILE A 47 -14.83 16.67 4.34
N LEU A 48 -14.74 17.34 3.19
CA LEU A 48 -13.94 18.54 3.02
C LEU A 48 -14.64 19.75 3.67
N ASN A 49 -13.85 20.66 4.22
CA ASN A 49 -14.32 21.93 4.79
C ASN A 49 -14.53 23.03 3.73
N ILE A 50 -14.36 22.70 2.44
CA ILE A 50 -14.52 23.62 1.31
C ILE A 50 -15.57 23.08 0.34
N GLU A 51 -16.31 24.00 -0.28
CA GLU A 51 -17.28 23.68 -1.32
C GLU A 51 -16.71 23.91 -2.72
N ARG A 52 -17.37 23.34 -3.75
CA ARG A 52 -16.96 23.51 -5.15
C ARG A 52 -17.13 24.97 -5.61
N PRO A 53 -16.28 25.44 -6.54
CA PRO A 53 -15.18 24.73 -7.20
C PRO A 53 -13.91 24.64 -6.33
N TYR A 54 -13.23 23.49 -6.37
CA TYR A 54 -11.97 23.31 -5.63
C TYR A 54 -10.82 24.14 -6.21
N ALA A 55 -9.85 24.48 -5.34
CA ALA A 55 -8.68 25.24 -5.74
C ALA A 55 -7.84 24.48 -6.79
N PRO A 56 -7.19 25.18 -7.75
CA PRO A 56 -6.33 24.54 -8.76
C PRO A 56 -5.21 23.65 -8.20
N LEU A 57 -4.76 23.91 -6.97
CA LEU A 57 -3.76 23.12 -6.24
C LEU A 57 -4.16 21.65 -6.03
N VAL A 58 -5.46 21.36 -6.14
CA VAL A 58 -6.05 20.04 -5.98
C VAL A 58 -5.99 19.23 -7.29
N ARG A 59 -5.64 19.86 -8.43
CA ARG A 59 -5.47 19.21 -9.74
C ARG A 59 -4.05 19.38 -10.27
N ARG A 60 -3.10 18.64 -9.69
CA ARG A 60 -1.70 18.70 -10.08
C ARG A 60 -1.36 17.61 -11.11
N PRO A 61 -0.60 17.93 -12.18
CA PRO A 61 -0.09 16.91 -13.10
C PRO A 61 0.98 16.06 -12.42
N ALA A 62 1.18 14.85 -12.93
CA ALA A 62 2.28 14.00 -12.50
C ALA A 62 3.63 14.65 -12.85
N TYR A 63 4.60 14.52 -11.95
CA TYR A 63 5.98 14.95 -12.25
C TYR A 63 6.62 14.00 -13.27
N PRO A 64 7.50 14.51 -14.15
CA PRO A 64 8.27 13.65 -15.03
C PRO A 64 9.16 12.71 -14.21
N ALA A 65 9.03 11.41 -14.46
CA ALA A 65 9.79 10.37 -13.76
C ALA A 65 10.96 9.87 -14.62
N SER A 66 12.11 9.63 -13.99
CA SER A 66 13.23 8.94 -14.64
C SER A 66 12.82 7.51 -15.03
N PRO A 67 13.47 6.86 -16.02
CA PRO A 67 13.16 5.47 -16.39
C PRO A 67 13.18 4.51 -15.20
N LYS A 68 14.19 4.66 -14.32
CA LYS A 68 14.33 3.85 -13.11
C LYS A 68 13.23 4.12 -12.08
N SER A 69 12.83 5.39 -11.95
CA SER A 69 11.70 5.77 -11.09
C SER A 69 10.39 5.20 -11.61
N ARG A 70 10.18 5.20 -12.94
CA ARG A 70 8.97 4.68 -13.57
C ARG A 70 8.83 3.17 -13.36
N GLU A 71 9.91 2.40 -13.54
CA GLU A 71 9.91 0.96 -13.28
C GLU A 71 9.58 0.63 -11.81
N ALA A 72 10.13 1.40 -10.88
CA ALA A 72 9.80 1.26 -9.46
C ALA A 72 8.32 1.59 -9.18
N LEU A 73 7.78 2.66 -9.76
CA LEU A 73 6.37 3.01 -9.63
C LEU A 73 5.47 1.93 -10.20
N GLU A 74 5.76 1.41 -11.39
CA GLU A 74 4.99 0.33 -12.03
C GLU A 74 4.93 -0.91 -11.15
N THR A 75 6.05 -1.26 -10.50
CA THR A 75 6.11 -2.38 -9.55
C THR A 75 5.17 -2.13 -8.35
N HIS A 76 5.29 -0.98 -7.70
CA HIS A 76 4.47 -0.63 -6.54
C HIS A 76 2.97 -0.52 -6.88
N ILE A 77 2.64 0.10 -8.02
CA ILE A 77 1.25 0.23 -8.49
C ILE A 77 0.65 -1.15 -8.74
N LYS A 78 1.40 -2.05 -9.38
CA LYS A 78 0.94 -3.42 -9.61
C LYS A 78 0.69 -4.16 -8.30
N GLU A 79 1.63 -4.12 -7.35
CA GLU A 79 1.45 -4.75 -6.04
C GLU A 79 0.20 -4.22 -5.31
N LEU A 80 -0.04 -2.92 -5.33
CA LEU A 80 -1.20 -2.32 -4.67
C LEU A 80 -2.52 -2.63 -5.38
N LEU A 81 -2.51 -2.80 -6.71
CA LEU A 81 -3.66 -3.28 -7.47
C LEU A 81 -3.97 -4.75 -7.12
N ASP A 82 -2.94 -5.60 -7.10
CA ASP A 82 -3.07 -7.03 -6.77
C ASP A 82 -3.56 -7.22 -5.31
N LEU A 83 -3.16 -6.34 -4.39
CA LEU A 83 -3.63 -6.33 -3.00
C LEU A 83 -4.99 -5.66 -2.81
N GLY A 84 -5.59 -5.07 -3.84
CA GLY A 84 -6.88 -4.37 -3.74
C GLY A 84 -6.85 -3.05 -2.97
N VAL A 85 -5.67 -2.47 -2.74
CA VAL A 85 -5.48 -1.21 -1.99
C VAL A 85 -5.81 0.00 -2.86
N ILE A 86 -5.49 -0.07 -4.16
CA ILE A 86 -5.85 0.95 -5.15
C ILE A 86 -6.65 0.32 -6.28
N ARG A 87 -7.39 1.15 -7.02
CA ARG A 87 -8.13 0.73 -8.21
C ARG A 87 -8.04 1.77 -9.31
N ASN A 88 -8.31 1.35 -10.53
CA ASN A 88 -8.55 2.29 -11.62
C ASN A 88 -9.88 3.02 -11.39
N ALA A 89 -9.89 4.33 -11.64
CA ALA A 89 -11.12 5.09 -11.72
C ALA A 89 -11.98 4.58 -12.90
N GLY A 90 -13.29 4.46 -12.70
CA GLY A 90 -14.21 4.02 -13.74
C GLY A 90 -14.32 5.01 -14.90
N HIS A 91 -14.75 4.55 -16.08
CA HIS A 91 -14.85 5.41 -17.28
C HIS A 91 -15.75 6.65 -17.09
N ASN A 92 -16.77 6.53 -16.23
CA ASN A 92 -17.71 7.60 -15.91
C ASN A 92 -17.48 8.21 -14.52
N GLU A 93 -16.37 7.85 -13.85
CA GLU A 93 -16.04 8.37 -12.53
C GLU A 93 -15.26 9.68 -12.69
N GLU A 94 -15.84 10.78 -12.21
CA GLU A 94 -15.16 12.07 -12.22
C GLU A 94 -14.06 12.09 -11.13
N VAL A 95 -12.80 12.16 -11.56
CA VAL A 95 -11.67 12.35 -10.65
C VAL A 95 -11.45 13.85 -10.47
N GLU A 96 -11.96 14.38 -9.36
CA GLU A 96 -11.95 15.82 -9.11
C GLU A 96 -10.63 16.31 -8.50
N ILE A 97 -9.91 15.41 -7.83
CA ILE A 97 -8.68 15.64 -7.09
C ILE A 97 -7.57 14.74 -7.62
N THR A 98 -6.43 15.33 -7.97
CA THR A 98 -5.24 14.60 -8.38
C THR A 98 -4.01 15.10 -7.65
N THR A 99 -3.29 14.17 -7.05
CA THR A 99 -2.05 14.43 -6.34
C THR A 99 -0.90 13.69 -7.03
N PRO A 100 0.25 14.34 -7.28
CA PRO A 100 1.38 13.67 -7.90
C PRO A 100 1.96 12.63 -6.95
N VAL A 101 2.47 11.56 -7.54
CA VAL A 101 3.19 10.51 -6.84
C VAL A 101 4.65 10.55 -7.26
N ILE A 102 5.54 10.39 -6.30
CA ILE A 102 6.99 10.36 -6.51
C ILE A 102 7.59 9.07 -5.96
N VAL A 103 8.87 8.86 -6.25
CA VAL A 103 9.64 7.78 -5.66
C VAL A 103 10.73 8.35 -4.78
N ALA A 104 10.77 7.91 -3.53
CA ALA A 104 11.86 8.18 -2.60
C ALA A 104 12.77 6.95 -2.46
N TRP A 105 14.06 7.17 -2.28
CA TRP A 105 15.00 6.12 -1.91
C TRP A 105 15.12 6.06 -0.39
N HIS A 106 14.78 4.92 0.21
CA HIS A 106 14.82 4.73 1.65
C HIS A 106 15.15 3.28 2.00
N ASN A 107 16.11 3.06 2.92
CA ASN A 107 16.58 1.74 3.36
C ASN A 107 16.96 0.81 2.19
N GLY A 108 17.70 1.35 1.21
CA GLY A 108 18.21 0.58 0.07
C GLY A 108 17.15 0.19 -0.97
N LYS A 109 15.95 0.77 -0.91
CA LYS A 109 14.84 0.47 -1.83
C LYS A 109 14.11 1.74 -2.26
N TYR A 110 13.50 1.68 -3.43
CA TYR A 110 12.57 2.69 -3.92
C TYR A 110 11.20 2.50 -3.26
N ARG A 111 10.57 3.60 -2.83
CA ARG A 111 9.22 3.61 -2.24
C ARG A 111 8.37 4.67 -2.92
N MET A 112 7.13 4.30 -3.24
CA MET A 112 6.12 5.22 -3.76
C MET A 112 5.62 6.15 -2.65
N VAL A 113 5.54 7.46 -2.91
CA VAL A 113 5.11 8.49 -1.95
C VAL A 113 4.13 9.44 -2.61
N GLY A 114 2.96 9.64 -1.98
CA GLY A 114 2.00 10.65 -2.40
C GLY A 114 2.42 12.04 -1.93
N GLY A 115 2.42 13.03 -2.83
CA GLY A 115 2.69 14.44 -2.50
C GLY A 115 1.45 15.13 -1.93
N LEU A 116 0.88 14.61 -0.84
CA LEU A 116 -0.32 15.15 -0.20
C LEU A 116 -0.01 16.51 0.45
N GLU A 117 -0.12 17.56 -0.36
CA GLU A 117 -0.20 18.95 0.09
C GLU A 117 -1.66 19.38 -0.10
N LEU A 118 -2.47 19.16 0.93
CA LEU A 118 -3.86 19.64 1.02
C LEU A 118 -3.88 21.04 1.64
#